data_AF-A0A496LG53-F1
#
_entry.id   AF-A0A496LG53-F1
#
_cell.length_a   1.000
_cell.length_b   1.000
_cell.length_c   1.000
_cell.angle_alpha   90.00
_cell.angle_beta   90.00
_cell.angle_gamma   90.00
#
_symmetry.space_group_name_H-M   'P 1'
#
loop_
_entity.id
_entity.type
_entity.pdbx_description
1 polymer ?
#
loop_
_entity_poly.entity_id
_entity_poly.type
_entity_poly.pdbx_seq_one_letter_code
_entity_poly.pdbx_strand_id
1 'polypeptide(L)'
;MDKIKILTLFAAAMLLTGCMKVKYSQAELHPENSVMMSYDGQTVTEYKISGGVLFKDDAILGRYEEEGSNLYLFTDERGVGTAKDQISQRGLNKFTIYVFTPNKELRIAEYSASGGVCKTFAEGKFVNLKEHFSGYASSAPLYSYSFSASVSQSASANVISRYEYVGSRLKNSRAFLQSPHTALGNTVKQSIEWHRDRLRDICKLKF
;
A
#
# COMPACT_ATOMS: atom_id res chain seq x y z
N MET A 1 -28.08 56.15 -9.65
CA MET A 1 -26.94 55.36 -10.15
C MET A 1 -25.85 55.40 -9.11
N ASP A 2 -25.24 54.24 -8.91
CA ASP A 2 -23.96 53.96 -8.24
C ASP A 2 -23.93 53.86 -6.71
N LYS A 3 -24.64 52.81 -6.25
CA LYS A 3 -24.09 51.86 -5.28
C LYS A 3 -22.82 51.22 -5.87
N ILE A 4 -21.91 50.75 -5.00
CA ILE A 4 -20.65 50.04 -5.29
C ILE A 4 -19.45 50.98 -5.34
N LYS A 5 -18.74 51.11 -4.20
CA LYS A 5 -17.26 51.22 -4.11
C LYS A 5 -16.70 51.43 -2.70
N ILE A 6 -17.46 51.15 -1.64
CA ILE A 6 -16.93 51.14 -0.27
C ILE A 6 -17.37 49.86 0.43
N LEU A 7 -16.89 48.72 -0.08
CA LEU A 7 -17.08 47.42 0.57
C LEU A 7 -15.90 46.50 0.23
N THR A 8 -14.68 47.00 0.40
CA THR A 8 -13.46 46.24 0.05
C THR A 8 -12.28 46.51 0.99
N LEU A 9 -12.55 46.76 2.28
CA LEU A 9 -11.45 46.96 3.24
C LEU A 9 -11.59 46.26 4.60
N PHE A 10 -12.55 45.34 4.77
CA PHE A 10 -12.70 44.56 6.01
C PHE A 10 -12.68 43.04 5.83
N ALA A 11 -12.13 42.53 4.72
CA ALA A 11 -12.03 41.08 4.46
C ALA A 11 -10.58 40.56 4.43
N ALA A 12 -9.60 41.31 4.97
CA ALA A 12 -8.19 40.95 4.89
C ALA A 12 -7.53 40.62 6.26
N ALA A 13 -8.29 40.58 7.35
CA ALA A 13 -7.74 40.38 8.70
C ALA A 13 -8.11 39.05 9.38
N MET A 14 -8.82 38.13 8.71
CA MET A 14 -9.22 36.83 9.29
C MET A 14 -8.70 35.58 8.56
N LEU A 15 -7.62 35.69 7.77
CA LEU A 15 -7.01 34.53 7.10
C LEU A 15 -5.62 34.13 7.66
N LEU A 16 -5.24 34.63 8.85
CA LEU A 16 -3.94 34.35 9.46
C LEU A 16 -3.97 33.42 10.68
N THR A 17 -5.08 32.74 10.95
CA THR A 17 -5.17 31.71 12.00
C THR A 17 -5.54 30.38 11.37
N GLY A 18 -4.56 29.50 11.16
CA GLY A 18 -4.86 28.10 10.85
C GLY A 18 -3.84 27.26 10.09
N CYS A 19 -2.65 27.76 9.74
CA CYS A 19 -1.56 26.85 9.36
C CYS A 19 -0.97 26.21 10.63
N MET A 20 -1.75 25.36 11.30
CA MET A 20 -1.18 24.44 12.28
C MET A 20 -0.33 23.44 11.52
N LYS A 21 0.97 23.74 11.40
CA LYS A 21 2.00 22.71 11.29
C LYS A 21 1.85 21.85 12.55
N VAL A 22 1.08 20.78 12.46
CA VAL A 22 1.11 19.72 13.46
C VAL A 22 2.53 19.17 13.43
N LYS A 23 3.34 19.59 14.41
CA LYS A 23 4.60 18.91 14.70
C LYS A 23 4.19 17.56 15.28
N TYR A 24 4.13 16.55 14.43
CA TYR A 24 4.06 15.16 14.89
C TYR A 24 5.35 14.89 15.66
N SER A 25 5.22 14.92 16.99
CA SER A 25 6.21 14.39 17.92
C SER A 25 6.54 12.96 17.50
N GLN A 26 7.82 12.62 17.48
CA GLN A 26 8.39 11.30 17.16
C GLN A 26 8.06 10.22 18.23
N ALA A 27 6.91 10.32 18.90
CA ALA A 27 6.37 9.20 19.64
C ALA A 27 5.97 8.13 18.63
N GLU A 28 6.26 6.86 18.92
CA GLU A 28 5.70 5.72 18.20
C GLU A 28 4.17 5.87 18.21
N LEU A 29 3.61 6.47 17.16
CA LEU A 29 2.18 6.63 17.02
C LEU A 29 1.60 5.22 16.94
N HIS A 30 0.75 4.90 17.92
CA HIS A 30 -0.11 3.74 17.81
C HIS A 30 -0.83 3.79 16.45
N PRO A 31 -0.98 2.64 15.77
CA PRO A 31 -1.64 2.58 14.47
C PRO A 31 -3.07 3.11 14.51
N GLU A 32 -3.71 3.10 15.68
CA GLU A 32 -5.03 3.65 15.91
C GLU A 32 -5.13 5.12 15.51
N ASN A 33 -6.12 5.40 14.65
CA ASN A 33 -6.37 6.69 13.99
C ASN A 33 -5.32 7.12 12.95
N SER A 34 -4.45 6.22 12.50
CA SER A 34 -3.54 6.48 11.38
C SER A 34 -4.31 6.51 10.06
N VAL A 35 -3.96 7.48 9.21
CA VAL A 35 -4.48 7.64 7.85
C VAL A 35 -3.33 7.50 6.85
N MET A 36 -3.52 6.67 5.84
CA MET A 36 -2.53 6.33 4.82
C MET A 36 -3.16 6.47 3.44
N MET A 37 -2.42 7.01 2.47
CA MET A 37 -2.90 7.30 1.13
C MET A 37 -2.19 6.45 0.08
N SER A 38 -2.94 5.58 -0.59
CA SER A 38 -2.43 4.88 -1.77
C SER A 38 -2.59 5.75 -3.01
N TYR A 39 -1.53 5.84 -3.82
CA TYR A 39 -1.53 6.54 -5.10
C TYR A 39 -1.32 5.54 -6.23
N ASP A 40 -2.33 5.36 -7.08
CA ASP A 40 -2.31 4.44 -8.24
C ASP A 40 -2.01 5.13 -9.58
N GLY A 41 -1.63 6.41 -9.51
CA GLY A 41 -1.31 7.27 -10.66
C GLY A 41 -2.52 8.05 -11.20
N GLN A 42 -3.74 7.73 -10.76
CA GLN A 42 -4.97 8.44 -11.16
C GLN A 42 -5.70 9.01 -9.96
N THR A 43 -5.87 8.20 -8.92
CA THR A 43 -6.65 8.52 -7.74
C THR A 43 -5.83 8.35 -6.48
N VAL A 44 -6.24 9.07 -5.44
CA VAL A 44 -5.75 8.89 -4.09
C VAL A 44 -6.82 8.13 -3.33
N THR A 45 -6.48 6.94 -2.84
CA THR A 45 -7.36 6.14 -1.99
C THR A 45 -6.92 6.28 -0.54
N GLU A 46 -7.84 6.61 0.34
CA GLU A 46 -7.56 6.74 1.77
C GLU A 46 -7.82 5.41 2.49
N TYR A 47 -6.85 5.01 3.32
CA TYR A 47 -6.94 3.90 4.23
C TYR A 47 -6.81 4.41 5.66
N LYS A 48 -7.78 4.07 6.51
CA LYS A 48 -7.83 4.52 7.90
C LYS A 48 -7.88 3.33 8.85
N ILE A 49 -7.08 3.40 9.91
CA ILE A 49 -7.13 2.44 11.01
C ILE A 49 -7.91 3.07 12.15
N SER A 50 -8.95 2.42 12.64
CA SER A 50 -9.77 2.91 13.76
C SER A 50 -10.49 1.77 14.46
N GLY A 51 -10.33 1.65 15.78
CA GLY A 51 -11.01 0.63 16.59
C GLY A 51 -10.65 -0.81 16.19
N GLY A 52 -9.40 -1.05 15.83
CA GLY A 52 -8.92 -2.37 15.38
C GLY A 52 -9.43 -2.79 14.00
N VAL A 53 -9.93 -1.85 13.19
CA VAL A 53 -10.50 -2.09 11.87
C VAL A 53 -9.80 -1.22 10.84
N LEU A 54 -9.57 -1.79 9.66
CA LEU A 54 -9.15 -1.05 8.48
C LEU A 54 -10.37 -0.61 7.66
N PHE A 55 -10.37 0.66 7.30
CA PHE A 55 -11.32 1.28 6.41
C PHE A 55 -10.65 1.67 5.09
N LYS A 56 -11.41 1.61 4.00
CA LYS A 56 -11.07 2.19 2.70
C LYS A 56 -12.24 3.07 2.26
N ASP A 57 -12.00 4.36 2.04
CA ASP A 57 -13.04 5.32 1.63
C ASP A 57 -14.33 5.17 2.48
N ASP A 58 -14.16 5.13 3.82
CA ASP A 58 -15.20 4.87 4.85
C ASP A 58 -15.86 3.47 4.83
N ALA A 59 -15.56 2.61 3.86
CA ALA A 59 -16.00 1.21 3.85
C ALA A 59 -15.11 0.35 4.74
N ILE A 60 -15.73 -0.53 5.54
CA ILE A 60 -15.00 -1.49 6.39
C ILE A 60 -14.38 -2.58 5.49
N LEU A 61 -13.05 -2.72 5.54
CA LEU A 61 -12.35 -3.85 4.93
C LEU A 61 -12.20 -5.04 5.88
N GLY A 62 -12.09 -4.77 7.18
CA GLY A 62 -12.06 -5.82 8.20
C GLY A 62 -11.08 -5.56 9.33
N ARG A 63 -10.99 -6.53 10.24
CA ARG A 63 -10.04 -6.50 11.36
C ARG A 63 -8.69 -7.02 10.90
N TYR A 64 -7.64 -6.29 11.25
CA TYR A 64 -6.27 -6.71 10.96
C TYR A 64 -5.70 -7.60 12.07
N GLU A 65 -4.69 -8.38 11.71
CA GLU A 65 -3.88 -9.19 12.60
C GLU A 65 -2.49 -8.53 12.75
N GLU A 66 -1.91 -8.58 13.94
CA GLU A 66 -0.56 -8.08 14.19
C GLU A 66 0.46 -9.21 13.98
N GLU A 67 1.48 -8.97 13.16
CA GLU A 67 2.59 -9.91 12.95
C GLU A 67 3.91 -9.11 12.90
N GLY A 68 4.68 -9.21 13.99
CA GLY A 68 5.89 -8.40 14.17
C GLY A 68 5.55 -6.91 14.28
N SER A 69 6.22 -6.05 13.50
CA SER A 69 5.96 -4.60 13.48
C SER A 69 4.86 -4.17 12.49
N ASN A 70 4.20 -5.14 11.86
CA ASN A 70 3.31 -4.91 10.74
C ASN A 70 1.89 -5.37 11.10
N LEU A 71 0.91 -4.69 10.50
CA LEU A 71 -0.50 -5.09 10.57
C LEU A 71 -0.92 -5.69 9.23
N TYR A 72 -1.61 -6.82 9.28
CA TYR A 72 -2.01 -7.59 8.11
C TYR A 72 -3.52 -7.72 8.04
N LEU A 73 -4.09 -7.46 6.87
CA LEU A 73 -5.46 -7.85 6.56
C LEU A 73 -5.44 -8.69 5.28
N PHE A 74 -6.00 -9.89 5.35
CA PHE A 74 -6.13 -10.76 4.18
C PHE A 74 -7.59 -10.77 3.73
N THR A 75 -7.85 -10.54 2.46
CA THR A 75 -9.23 -10.50 1.93
C THR A 75 -9.38 -11.42 0.72
N ASP A 76 -10.57 -12.00 0.54
CA ASP A 76 -10.92 -12.70 -0.70
C ASP A 76 -11.56 -11.73 -1.72
N GLU A 77 -12.02 -12.24 -2.86
CA GLU A 77 -12.67 -11.43 -3.91
C GLU A 77 -13.92 -10.67 -3.44
N ARG A 78 -14.50 -11.05 -2.30
CA ARG A 78 -15.66 -10.40 -1.69
C ARG A 78 -15.25 -9.32 -0.69
N GLY A 79 -13.95 -9.07 -0.54
CA GLY A 79 -13.41 -8.05 0.37
C GLY A 79 -13.51 -8.40 1.86
N VAL A 80 -13.73 -9.69 2.20
CA VAL A 80 -13.92 -10.12 3.59
C VAL A 80 -12.58 -10.39 4.25
N GLY A 81 -12.29 -9.74 5.39
CA GLY A 81 -11.16 -10.07 6.26
C GLY A 81 -11.13 -11.55 6.65
N THR A 82 -10.05 -12.24 6.33
CA THR A 82 -9.79 -13.67 6.58
C THR A 82 -8.47 -13.81 7.34
N ALA A 83 -8.34 -14.89 8.10
CA ALA A 83 -7.04 -15.28 8.67
C ALA A 83 -6.16 -15.88 7.57
N LYS A 84 -4.84 -15.66 7.65
CA LYS A 84 -3.85 -16.25 6.74
C LYS A 84 -4.05 -17.76 6.51
N ASP A 85 -4.32 -18.50 7.59
CA ASP A 85 -4.53 -19.94 7.55
C ASP A 85 -5.73 -20.36 6.69
N GLN A 86 -6.80 -19.55 6.68
CA GLN A 86 -7.99 -19.86 5.92
C GLN A 86 -7.78 -19.73 4.40
N ILE A 87 -6.86 -18.87 3.95
CA ILE A 87 -6.56 -18.71 2.51
C ILE A 87 -6.12 -20.04 1.93
N SER A 88 -5.18 -20.72 2.60
CA SER A 88 -4.69 -22.04 2.19
C SER A 88 -5.80 -23.09 2.22
N GLN A 89 -6.61 -23.11 3.30
CA GLN A 89 -7.67 -24.10 3.50
C GLN A 89 -8.82 -23.99 2.50
N ARG A 90 -9.17 -22.75 2.11
CA ARG A 90 -10.30 -22.47 1.22
C ARG A 90 -9.95 -22.60 -0.27
N GLY A 91 -8.68 -22.79 -0.60
CA GLY A 91 -8.25 -22.95 -2.00
C GLY A 91 -8.60 -21.76 -2.89
N LEU A 92 -8.47 -20.53 -2.36
CA LEU A 92 -8.93 -19.33 -3.05
C LEU A 92 -8.23 -19.13 -4.40
N ASN A 93 -9.01 -18.85 -5.44
CA ASN A 93 -8.50 -18.45 -6.76
C ASN A 93 -7.89 -17.04 -6.75
N LYS A 94 -8.31 -16.22 -5.79
CA LYS A 94 -7.87 -14.84 -5.64
C LYS A 94 -7.94 -14.40 -4.18
N PHE A 95 -6.93 -13.67 -3.72
CA PHE A 95 -6.96 -12.98 -2.44
C PHE A 95 -6.05 -11.75 -2.49
N THR A 96 -6.31 -10.77 -1.62
CA THR A 96 -5.54 -9.54 -1.48
C THR A 96 -5.01 -9.45 -0.06
N ILE A 97 -3.75 -9.09 0.10
CA ILE A 97 -3.15 -8.75 1.38
C ILE A 97 -2.94 -7.25 1.46
N TYR A 98 -3.29 -6.68 2.60
CA TYR A 98 -2.94 -5.33 2.99
C TYR A 98 -1.92 -5.43 4.12
N VAL A 99 -0.75 -4.82 3.92
CA VAL A 99 0.31 -4.77 4.92
C VAL A 99 0.55 -3.31 5.27
N PHE A 100 0.37 -2.99 6.54
CA PHE A 100 0.57 -1.66 7.09
C PHE A 100 1.78 -1.70 8.01
N THR A 101 2.73 -0.82 7.73
CA THR A 101 3.77 -0.48 8.68
C THR A 101 3.51 0.96 9.11
N PRO A 102 3.03 1.19 10.35
CA PRO A 102 2.60 2.52 10.79
C PRO A 102 3.64 3.60 10.51
N ASN A 103 3.19 4.70 9.89
CA ASN A 103 4.01 5.85 9.47
C ASN A 103 5.13 5.57 8.46
N LYS A 104 5.22 4.36 7.91
CA LYS A 104 6.29 3.95 6.98
C LYS A 104 5.78 3.56 5.62
N GLU A 105 4.85 2.61 5.53
CA GLU A 105 4.43 2.09 4.23
C GLU A 105 3.08 1.38 4.26
N LEU A 106 2.38 1.46 3.12
CA LEU A 106 1.20 0.69 2.77
C LEU A 106 1.56 -0.18 1.58
N ARG A 107 1.36 -1.48 1.72
CA ARG A 107 1.47 -2.45 0.63
C ARG A 107 0.13 -3.14 0.42
N ILE A 108 -0.34 -3.14 -0.81
CA ILE A 108 -1.56 -3.83 -1.22
C ILE A 108 -1.17 -4.78 -2.33
N ALA A 109 -1.27 -6.09 -2.08
CA ALA A 109 -0.90 -7.09 -3.05
C ALA A 109 -2.01 -8.09 -3.31
N GLU A 110 -2.38 -8.22 -4.58
CA GLU A 110 -3.38 -9.15 -5.07
C GLU A 110 -2.70 -10.35 -5.71
N TYR A 111 -3.12 -11.54 -5.29
CA TYR A 111 -2.69 -12.81 -5.86
C TYR A 111 -3.87 -13.46 -6.57
N SER A 112 -3.62 -14.03 -7.75
CA SER A 112 -4.67 -14.73 -8.50
C SER A 112 -4.13 -15.87 -9.34
N ALA A 113 -4.85 -17.00 -9.37
CA ALA A 113 -4.62 -18.12 -10.27
C ALA A 113 -5.93 -18.91 -10.48
N SER A 114 -6.22 -19.31 -11.72
CA SER A 114 -7.48 -20.00 -12.08
C SER A 114 -7.66 -21.35 -11.38
N GLY A 115 -6.56 -22.04 -11.05
CA GLY A 115 -6.56 -23.33 -10.36
C GLY A 115 -6.46 -23.24 -8.83
N GLY A 116 -6.68 -22.06 -8.25
CA GLY A 116 -6.39 -21.78 -6.85
C GLY A 116 -4.94 -21.31 -6.66
N VAL A 117 -4.74 -20.22 -5.91
CA VAL A 117 -3.42 -19.60 -5.73
C VAL A 117 -2.43 -20.59 -5.11
N CYS A 118 -2.77 -21.17 -3.95
CA CYS A 118 -1.84 -22.05 -3.25
C CYS A 118 -1.58 -23.36 -3.98
N LYS A 119 -2.59 -23.95 -4.63
CA LYS A 119 -2.39 -25.14 -5.47
C LYS A 119 -1.46 -24.86 -6.64
N THR A 120 -1.74 -23.78 -7.39
CA THR A 120 -0.91 -23.36 -8.53
C THR A 120 0.52 -23.10 -8.11
N PHE A 121 0.71 -22.38 -7.00
CA PHE A 121 2.04 -22.09 -6.48
C PHE A 121 2.76 -23.35 -6.00
N ALA A 122 2.09 -24.26 -5.28
CA ALA A 122 2.64 -25.55 -4.83
C ALA A 122 3.12 -26.44 -5.99
N GLU A 123 2.45 -26.38 -7.14
CA GLU A 123 2.83 -27.07 -8.37
C GLU A 123 4.02 -26.42 -9.11
N GLY A 124 4.61 -25.35 -8.54
CA GLY A 124 5.70 -24.60 -9.15
C GLY A 124 5.27 -23.74 -10.34
N LYS A 125 3.97 -23.60 -10.58
CA LYS A 125 3.42 -22.79 -11.67
C LYS A 125 3.33 -21.31 -11.27
N PHE A 126 3.19 -20.47 -12.27
CA PHE A 126 3.09 -19.03 -12.07
C PHE A 126 1.72 -18.62 -11.52
N VAL A 127 1.76 -17.88 -10.42
CA VAL A 127 0.64 -17.10 -9.87
C VAL A 127 0.78 -15.67 -10.37
N ASN A 128 -0.33 -15.04 -10.77
CA ASN A 128 -0.31 -13.61 -11.08
C ASN A 128 -0.30 -12.80 -9.77
N LEU A 129 0.64 -11.88 -9.68
CA LEU A 129 0.86 -10.95 -8.57
C LEU A 129 0.71 -9.53 -9.09
N LYS A 130 -0.10 -8.72 -8.42
CA LYS A 130 -0.13 -7.27 -8.58
C LYS A 130 0.15 -6.63 -7.24
N GLU A 131 1.02 -5.62 -7.22
CA GLU A 131 1.29 -4.84 -6.01
C GLU A 131 1.08 -3.35 -6.30
N HIS A 132 0.45 -2.66 -5.34
CA HIS A 132 0.57 -1.23 -5.15
C HIS A 132 1.26 -0.96 -3.82
N PHE A 133 2.33 -0.19 -3.86
CA PHE A 133 3.09 0.19 -2.70
C PHE A 133 3.10 1.71 -2.56
N SER A 134 2.88 2.23 -1.36
CA SER A 134 3.02 3.64 -1.02
C SER A 134 3.88 3.78 0.23
N GLY A 135 5.02 4.46 0.10
CA GLY A 135 5.95 4.76 1.19
C GLY A 135 5.78 6.18 1.70
N TYR A 136 5.96 6.37 3.00
CA TYR A 136 5.77 7.64 3.71
C TYR A 136 7.01 8.04 4.48
N ALA A 137 7.18 9.34 4.66
CA ALA A 137 8.12 9.91 5.61
C ALA A 137 7.36 10.91 6.49
N SER A 138 7.24 10.60 7.79
CA SER A 138 6.50 11.44 8.75
C SER A 138 5.08 11.75 8.28
N SER A 139 4.35 10.72 7.85
CA SER A 139 2.95 10.78 7.40
C SER A 139 2.72 11.58 6.10
N ALA A 140 3.78 12.01 5.42
CA ALA A 140 3.69 12.55 4.06
C ALA A 140 4.09 11.48 3.03
N PRO A 141 3.37 11.37 1.89
CA PRO A 141 3.74 10.43 0.83
C PRO A 141 5.12 10.77 0.28
N LEU A 142 6.01 9.78 0.28
CA LEU A 142 7.38 9.91 -0.20
C LEU A 142 7.47 9.40 -1.65
N TYR A 143 6.88 8.24 -1.93
CA TYR A 143 6.78 7.64 -3.26
C TYR A 143 5.69 6.57 -3.27
N SER A 144 5.21 6.24 -4.46
CA SER A 144 4.45 5.04 -4.69
C SER A 144 4.85 4.40 -6.01
N TYR A 145 4.73 3.09 -6.08
CA TYR A 145 4.94 2.33 -7.28
C TYR A 145 3.88 1.25 -7.40
N SER A 146 3.72 0.74 -8.62
CA SER A 146 2.96 -0.46 -8.87
C SER A 146 3.76 -1.42 -9.75
N PHE A 147 3.44 -2.70 -9.63
CA PHE A 147 3.88 -3.68 -10.60
C PHE A 147 2.88 -4.82 -10.78
N SER A 148 2.98 -5.50 -11.91
CA SER A 148 2.42 -6.82 -12.15
C SER A 148 3.53 -7.79 -12.50
N ALA A 149 3.45 -9.02 -12.00
CA ALA A 149 4.40 -10.07 -12.28
C ALA A 149 3.74 -11.45 -12.26
N SER A 150 4.33 -12.40 -12.97
CA SER A 150 4.08 -13.82 -12.79
C SER A 150 5.12 -14.38 -11.82
N VAL A 151 4.71 -14.97 -10.69
CA VAL A 151 5.63 -15.47 -9.65
C VAL A 151 5.40 -16.95 -9.38
N SER A 152 6.48 -17.73 -9.35
CA SER A 152 6.47 -19.13 -8.91
C SER A 152 7.42 -19.34 -7.72
N GLN A 153 7.53 -20.58 -7.25
CA GLN A 153 8.41 -20.94 -6.14
C GLN A 153 9.90 -20.66 -6.40
N SER A 154 10.35 -20.54 -7.64
CA SER A 154 11.77 -20.35 -7.97
C SER A 154 12.04 -19.26 -9.00
N ALA A 155 11.00 -18.74 -9.67
CA ALA A 155 11.15 -17.79 -10.76
C ALA A 155 10.14 -16.65 -10.69
N SER A 156 10.39 -15.63 -11.50
CA SER A 156 9.45 -14.56 -11.82
C SER A 156 9.57 -14.19 -13.29
N ALA A 157 8.45 -13.83 -13.91
CA ALA A 157 8.38 -13.46 -15.33
C ALA A 157 7.38 -12.31 -15.52
N ASN A 158 7.38 -11.73 -16.73
CA ASN A 158 6.42 -10.71 -17.16
C ASN A 158 6.31 -9.53 -16.19
N VAL A 159 7.44 -9.09 -15.63
CA VAL A 159 7.48 -8.01 -14.65
C VAL A 159 7.30 -6.68 -15.37
N ILE A 160 6.21 -6.00 -15.08
CA ILE A 160 5.90 -4.65 -15.56
C ILE A 160 5.76 -3.77 -14.34
N SER A 161 6.52 -2.68 -14.26
CA SER A 161 6.52 -1.78 -13.10
C SER A 161 6.58 -0.33 -13.51
N ARG A 162 6.04 0.54 -12.65
CA ARG A 162 6.09 2.00 -12.82
C ARG A 162 6.03 2.70 -11.48
N TYR A 163 6.62 3.90 -11.42
CA TYR A 163 6.31 4.84 -10.35
C TYR A 163 4.93 5.44 -10.61
N GLU A 164 4.12 5.51 -9.56
CA GLU A 164 2.83 6.19 -9.58
C GLU A 164 2.95 7.59 -8.96
N TYR A 165 3.83 7.73 -7.97
CA TYR A 165 4.17 9.01 -7.35
C TYR A 165 5.65 9.03 -6.93
N VAL A 166 6.30 10.18 -7.09
CA VAL A 166 7.63 10.42 -6.54
C VAL A 166 7.67 11.82 -5.94
N GLY A 167 7.85 11.89 -4.63
CA GLY A 167 8.00 13.14 -3.90
C GLY A 167 9.28 13.88 -4.29
N SER A 168 9.28 15.20 -4.12
CA SER A 168 10.42 16.07 -4.48
C SER A 168 11.74 15.64 -3.83
N ARG A 169 11.69 15.17 -2.57
CA ARG A 169 12.87 14.64 -1.86
C ARG A 169 13.52 13.45 -2.59
N LEU A 170 12.71 12.52 -3.09
CA LEU A 170 13.20 11.34 -3.81
C LEU A 170 13.64 11.68 -5.23
N LYS A 171 12.93 12.59 -5.91
CA LYS A 171 13.31 13.09 -7.24
C LYS A 171 14.73 13.66 -7.27
N ASN A 172 15.16 14.28 -6.17
CA ASN A 172 16.48 14.89 -6.04
C ASN A 172 17.55 13.92 -5.50
N SER A 173 17.21 12.66 -5.25
CA SER A 173 18.18 11.66 -4.78
C SER A 173 19.11 11.21 -5.91
N ARG A 174 20.37 10.92 -5.59
CA ARG A 174 21.38 10.49 -6.57
C ARG A 174 20.96 9.25 -7.35
N ALA A 175 20.37 8.27 -6.68
CA ALA A 175 19.90 7.03 -7.29
C ALA A 175 18.78 7.29 -8.32
N PHE A 176 17.84 8.16 -7.98
CA PHE A 176 16.77 8.56 -8.90
C PHE A 176 17.31 9.34 -10.10
N LEU A 177 18.24 10.27 -9.88
CA LEU A 177 18.84 11.06 -10.95
C LEU A 177 19.70 10.22 -11.91
N GLN A 178 20.30 9.12 -11.43
CA GLN A 178 21.12 8.23 -12.26
C GLN A 178 20.29 7.31 -13.14
N SER A 179 19.30 6.60 -12.56
CA SER A 179 18.39 5.76 -13.32
C SER A 179 17.15 5.41 -12.48
N PRO A 180 16.03 6.14 -12.66
CA PRO A 180 14.78 5.84 -11.96
C PRO A 180 14.30 4.41 -12.23
N HIS A 181 14.44 3.95 -13.48
CA HIS A 181 14.00 2.62 -13.91
C HIS A 181 14.80 1.50 -13.24
N THR A 182 16.13 1.65 -13.11
CA THR A 182 16.96 0.66 -12.43
C THR A 182 16.67 0.63 -10.92
N ALA A 183 16.51 1.81 -10.29
CA ALA A 183 16.17 1.89 -8.87
C ALA A 183 14.81 1.22 -8.57
N LEU A 184 13.81 1.46 -9.42
CA LEU A 184 12.52 0.79 -9.31
C LEU A 184 12.63 -0.71 -9.55
N GLY A 185 13.34 -1.14 -10.60
CA GLY A 185 13.53 -2.55 -10.92
C GLY A 185 14.14 -3.35 -9.77
N ASN A 186 15.13 -2.78 -9.08
CA ASN A 186 15.73 -3.41 -7.89
C ASN A 186 14.73 -3.52 -6.72
N THR A 187 13.95 -2.46 -6.48
CA THR A 187 12.91 -2.44 -5.44
C THR A 187 11.83 -3.49 -5.73
N VAL A 188 11.36 -3.56 -6.98
CA VAL A 188 10.37 -4.53 -7.44
C VAL A 188 10.91 -5.96 -7.32
N LYS A 189 12.19 -6.19 -7.64
CA LYS A 189 12.82 -7.51 -7.46
C LYS A 189 12.79 -7.96 -6.00
N GLN A 190 13.18 -7.08 -5.07
CA GLN A 190 13.12 -7.37 -3.64
C GLN A 190 11.67 -7.62 -3.17
N SER A 191 10.71 -6.84 -3.69
CA SER A 191 9.30 -7.04 -3.39
C SER A 191 8.79 -8.41 -3.88
N ILE A 192 9.17 -8.83 -5.09
CA ILE A 192 8.83 -10.16 -5.63
C ILE A 192 9.43 -11.29 -4.78
N GLU A 193 10.68 -11.14 -4.33
CA GLU A 193 11.33 -12.11 -3.43
C GLU A 193 10.56 -12.22 -2.10
N TRP A 194 10.21 -11.08 -1.49
CA TRP A 194 9.38 -11.03 -0.29
C TRP A 194 8.02 -11.72 -0.51
N HIS A 195 7.35 -11.47 -1.63
CA HIS A 195 6.07 -12.11 -1.94
C HIS A 195 6.18 -13.61 -2.17
N ARG A 196 7.30 -14.08 -2.72
CA ARG A 196 7.55 -15.52 -2.88
C ARG A 196 7.69 -16.20 -1.52
N ASP A 197 8.43 -15.61 -0.60
CA ASP A 197 8.55 -16.10 0.77
C ASP A 197 7.21 -16.07 1.49
N ARG A 198 6.47 -14.97 1.34
CA ARG A 198 5.14 -14.82 1.92
C ARG A 198 4.13 -15.83 1.34
N LEU A 199 4.18 -16.13 0.03
CA LEU A 199 3.34 -17.17 -0.55
C LEU A 199 3.68 -18.57 -0.05
N ARG A 200 4.96 -18.88 0.16
CA ARG A 200 5.37 -20.18 0.76
C ARG A 200 4.78 -20.33 2.16
N ASP A 201 4.86 -19.26 2.94
CA ASP A 201 4.34 -19.17 4.30
C ASP A 201 2.79 -19.27 4.34
N ILE A 202 2.07 -18.45 3.56
CA ILE A 202 0.60 -18.51 3.43
C ILE A 202 0.14 -19.89 2.96
N CYS A 203 0.81 -20.47 1.97
CA CYS A 203 0.44 -21.75 1.36
C CYS A 203 1.02 -22.96 2.10
N LYS A 204 1.67 -22.76 3.26
CA LYS A 204 2.19 -23.82 4.13
C LYS A 204 3.12 -24.81 3.40
N LEU A 205 3.91 -24.31 2.46
CA LEU A 205 4.87 -25.13 1.72
C LEU A 205 6.11 -25.37 2.58
N LYS A 206 6.45 -26.65 2.82
CA LYS A 206 7.68 -27.05 3.49
C LYS A 206 8.79 -27.26 2.45
N PHE A 207 10.00 -26.87 2.81
CA PHE A 207 11.22 -27.16 2.05
C PHE A 207 11.83 -28.48 2.50
#